data_AF-A0A0M4FZQ9-F1
#
_entry.id   AF-A0A0M4FZQ9-F1
#
_cell.length_a   1.000
_cell.length_b   1.000
_cell.length_c   1.000
_cell.angle_alpha   90.00
_cell.angle_beta   90.00
_cell.angle_gamma   90.00
#
_symmetry.space_group_name_H-M   'P 1'
#
loop_
_entity.id
_entity.type
_entity.pdbx_description
1 polymer ?
#
loop_
_entity_poly.entity_id
_entity_poly.type
_entity_poly.pdbx_seq_one_letter_code
_entity_poly.pdbx_strand_id
1 'polypeptide(L)'
;MKAKHVWFFMLIFISLFVTACTKNEVEGNEVKKNDIDTKVRNVVVEYFKQKNSNQLNSVNEWENASVKIFTADETYKNLDESYIGKEIFVVTKVDALAAPLVFVDPNTLEVIGIMPGE
;
A
#
# COMPACT_ATOMS: atom_id res chain seq x y z
N MET A 1 -5.39 22.55 50.89
CA MET A 1 -5.44 21.15 50.39
C MET A 1 -6.18 21.11 49.05
N LYS A 2 -5.53 21.43 47.91
CA LYS A 2 -6.20 21.37 46.59
C LYS A 2 -5.29 20.86 45.45
N ALA A 3 -3.97 20.91 45.62
CA ALA A 3 -3.00 20.50 44.60
C ALA A 3 -2.75 18.98 44.52
N LYS A 4 -3.01 18.20 45.60
CA LYS A 4 -2.70 16.76 45.63
C LYS A 4 -3.67 15.90 44.80
N HIS A 5 -4.91 16.33 44.60
CA HIS A 5 -5.90 15.56 43.82
C HIS A 5 -5.82 15.81 42.31
N VAL A 6 -5.30 16.98 41.90
CA VAL A 6 -5.12 17.32 40.47
C VAL A 6 -4.01 16.48 39.85
N TRP A 7 -2.94 16.20 40.59
CA TRP A 7 -1.84 15.38 40.09
C TRP A 7 -2.25 13.92 39.87
N PHE A 8 -3.08 13.37 40.76
CA PHE A 8 -3.54 11.98 40.65
C PHE A 8 -4.46 11.76 39.44
N PHE A 9 -5.31 12.75 39.11
CA PHE A 9 -6.16 12.68 37.91
C PHE A 9 -5.38 12.84 36.61
N MET A 10 -4.29 13.61 36.60
CA MET A 10 -3.46 13.81 35.40
C MET A 10 -2.69 12.54 35.00
N LEU A 11 -2.29 11.71 35.97
CA LEU A 11 -1.59 10.44 35.72
C LEU A 11 -2.49 9.39 35.05
N ILE A 12 -3.78 9.36 35.37
CA ILE A 12 -4.76 8.41 34.81
C ILE A 12 -5.04 8.70 33.32
N PHE A 13 -5.00 9.96 32.91
CA PHE A 13 -5.27 10.34 31.52
C PHE A 13 -4.13 9.95 30.56
N ILE A 14 -2.89 9.87 31.05
CA ILE A 14 -1.70 9.53 30.23
C ILE A 14 -1.68 8.03 29.90
N SER A 15 -2.18 7.17 30.79
CA SER A 15 -2.23 5.72 30.51
C SER A 15 -3.26 5.30 29.45
N LEU A 16 -4.23 6.17 29.12
CA LEU A 16 -5.24 5.89 28.10
C LEU A 16 -4.75 6.13 26.66
N PHE A 17 -3.59 6.76 26.47
CA PHE A 17 -3.05 7.06 25.13
C PHE A 17 -2.09 6.00 24.57
N VAL A 18 -1.89 4.87 25.25
CA VAL A 18 -0.86 3.88 24.87
C VAL A 18 -1.38 2.72 24.00
N THR A 19 -2.66 2.71 23.59
CA THR A 19 -3.23 1.57 22.83
C THR A 19 -3.66 1.86 21.38
N ALA A 20 -3.16 2.93 20.76
CA ALA A 20 -3.57 3.29 19.38
C ALA A 20 -2.43 3.38 18.36
N CYS A 21 -1.32 2.67 18.57
CA CYS A 21 -0.34 2.39 17.51
C CYS A 21 -0.21 0.87 17.29
N THR A 22 -1.34 0.19 17.05
CA THR A 22 -1.25 -0.97 16.17
C THR A 22 -1.12 -0.40 14.77
N LYS A 23 0.09 -0.49 14.22
CA LYS A 23 0.32 -0.31 12.79
C LYS A 23 -0.49 -1.45 12.17
N ASN A 24 -1.72 -1.15 11.79
CA ASN A 24 -2.52 -2.07 10.99
C ASN A 24 -1.78 -2.12 9.66
N GLU A 25 -0.77 -2.98 9.56
CA GLU A 25 -0.42 -3.55 8.27
C GLU A 25 -1.71 -4.23 7.83
N VAL A 26 -2.46 -3.52 7.00
CA VAL A 26 -3.61 -4.08 6.31
C VAL A 26 -3.04 -5.28 5.59
N GLU A 27 -3.28 -6.48 6.11
CA GLU A 27 -2.70 -7.69 5.57
C GLU A 27 -3.53 -8.04 4.34
N GLY A 28 -3.15 -7.48 3.18
CA GLY A 28 -3.78 -7.80 1.91
C GLY A 28 -3.64 -9.29 1.63
N ASN A 29 -4.73 -9.91 1.18
CA ASN A 29 -4.69 -11.34 0.84
C ASN A 29 -3.75 -11.53 -0.36
N GLU A 30 -2.71 -12.36 -0.18
CA GLU A 30 -1.90 -12.78 -1.30
C GLU A 30 -2.77 -13.52 -2.30
N VAL A 31 -2.76 -13.04 -3.54
CA VAL A 31 -3.41 -13.73 -4.63
C VAL A 31 -2.58 -14.98 -4.89
N LYS A 32 -3.17 -16.17 -4.69
CA LYS A 32 -2.52 -17.42 -5.12
C LYS A 32 -2.07 -17.26 -6.57
N LYS A 33 -0.83 -17.68 -6.87
CA LYS A 33 -0.18 -17.60 -8.18
C LYS A 33 -1.09 -18.20 -9.27
N ASN A 34 -1.94 -17.36 -9.84
CA ASN A 34 -3.00 -17.67 -10.80
C ASN A 34 -2.79 -16.79 -12.03
N ASP A 35 -3.51 -17.06 -13.13
CA ASP A 35 -3.38 -16.27 -14.37
C ASP A 35 -3.57 -14.76 -14.19
N ILE A 36 -4.37 -14.35 -13.19
CA ILE A 36 -4.62 -12.93 -12.92
C ILE A 36 -3.39 -12.19 -12.36
N ASP A 37 -2.57 -12.87 -11.57
CA ASP A 37 -1.32 -12.32 -11.02
C ASP A 37 -0.34 -12.03 -12.17
N THR A 38 -0.17 -12.98 -13.09
CA THR A 38 0.64 -12.79 -14.29
C THR A 38 0.14 -11.63 -15.16
N LYS A 39 -1.18 -11.49 -15.34
CA LYS A 39 -1.75 -10.37 -16.10
C LYS A 39 -1.47 -9.03 -15.44
N VAL A 40 -1.68 -8.93 -14.13
CA VAL A 40 -1.44 -7.70 -13.37
C VAL A 40 0.04 -7.32 -13.41
N ARG A 41 0.96 -8.28 -13.25
CA ARG A 41 2.41 -8.02 -13.43
C ARG A 41 2.73 -7.50 -14.83
N ASN A 42 2.16 -8.10 -15.87
CA ASN A 42 2.40 -7.69 -17.25
C ASN A 42 1.94 -6.25 -17.50
N VAL A 43 0.79 -5.85 -16.97
CA VAL A 43 0.29 -4.47 -17.04
C VAL A 43 1.29 -3.49 -16.43
N VAL A 44 1.81 -3.79 -15.24
CA VAL A 44 2.80 -2.93 -14.57
C VAL A 44 4.12 -2.88 -15.35
N VAL A 45 4.59 -4.02 -15.85
CA VAL A 45 5.77 -4.11 -16.71
C VAL A 45 5.60 -3.25 -17.97
N GLU A 46 4.45 -3.33 -18.64
CA GLU A 46 4.14 -2.54 -19.83
C GLU A 46 4.07 -1.05 -19.52
N TYR A 47 3.41 -0.67 -18.42
CA TYR A 47 3.35 0.71 -17.96
C TYR A 47 4.74 1.32 -17.82
N PHE A 48 5.66 0.64 -17.13
CA PHE A 48 7.02 1.14 -16.95
C PHE A 48 7.87 1.08 -18.22
N LYS A 49 7.67 0.10 -19.10
CA LYS A 49 8.30 0.09 -20.43
C LYS A 49 7.93 1.34 -21.24
N GLN A 50 6.66 1.77 -21.17
CA GLN A 50 6.18 2.95 -21.89
C GLN A 50 6.63 4.26 -21.23
N LYS A 51 6.59 4.36 -19.90
CA LYS A 51 6.94 5.58 -19.14
C LYS A 51 8.44 5.82 -18.98
N ASN A 52 9.23 4.75 -18.79
CA ASN A 52 10.65 4.80 -18.43
C ASN A 52 11.53 4.08 -19.46
N SER A 53 11.37 4.43 -20.75
CA SER A 53 12.10 3.80 -21.87
C SER A 53 13.63 3.74 -21.70
N ASN A 54 14.20 4.56 -20.82
CA ASN A 54 15.64 4.70 -20.62
C ASN A 54 16.20 3.92 -19.40
N GLN A 55 15.38 3.22 -18.62
CA GLN A 55 15.83 2.42 -17.46
C GLN A 55 15.35 0.96 -17.57
N LEU A 56 15.91 0.23 -18.54
CA LEU A 56 15.62 -1.19 -18.79
C LEU A 56 15.85 -2.09 -17.56
N ASN A 57 16.86 -1.77 -16.73
CA ASN A 57 17.19 -2.56 -15.54
C ASN A 57 16.09 -2.53 -14.47
N SER A 58 15.17 -1.55 -14.50
CA SER A 58 14.06 -1.47 -13.54
C SER A 58 12.88 -2.39 -13.88
N VAL A 59 12.79 -2.86 -15.13
CA VAL A 59 11.61 -3.57 -15.67
C VAL A 59 11.59 -5.04 -15.23
N ASN A 60 12.74 -5.72 -15.23
CA ASN A 60 12.84 -7.12 -14.83
C ASN A 60 12.48 -7.33 -13.35
N GLU A 61 12.65 -6.31 -12.50
CA GLU A 61 12.28 -6.36 -11.09
C GLU A 61 10.75 -6.44 -10.90
N TRP A 62 9.97 -5.99 -11.88
CA TRP A 62 8.51 -6.06 -11.86
C TRP A 62 7.96 -7.41 -12.34
N GLU A 63 8.73 -8.17 -13.12
CA GLU A 63 8.32 -9.51 -13.59
C GLU A 63 8.13 -10.50 -12.44
N ASN A 64 8.85 -10.29 -11.33
CA ASN A 64 8.76 -11.10 -10.12
C ASN A 64 8.02 -10.40 -8.98
N ALA A 65 7.33 -9.29 -9.24
CA ALA A 65 6.68 -8.51 -8.19
C ALA A 65 5.60 -9.29 -7.42
N SER A 66 5.42 -8.96 -6.14
CA SER A 66 4.28 -9.45 -5.36
C SER A 66 3.01 -8.72 -5.78
N VAL A 67 1.92 -9.46 -5.96
CA VAL A 67 0.58 -8.92 -6.24
C VAL A 67 -0.34 -9.32 -5.10
N LYS A 68 -0.95 -8.31 -4.48
CA LYS A 68 -1.86 -8.46 -3.35
C LYS A 68 -3.15 -7.70 -3.62
N ILE A 69 -4.27 -8.20 -3.12
CA ILE A 69 -5.55 -7.48 -3.17
C ILE A 69 -5.75 -6.73 -1.86
N PHE A 70 -6.13 -5.47 -1.97
CA PHE A 70 -6.45 -4.61 -0.84
C PHE A 70 -7.75 -3.87 -1.11
N THR A 71 -8.47 -3.55 -0.05
CA THR A 71 -9.49 -2.49 -0.10
C THR A 71 -8.78 -1.15 0.06
N ALA A 72 -8.94 -0.27 -0.92
CA ALA A 72 -8.36 1.06 -0.88
C ALA A 72 -8.96 1.87 0.28
N ASP A 73 -8.10 2.54 1.03
CA ASP A 73 -8.45 3.44 2.11
C ASP A 73 -7.80 4.81 1.94
N GLU A 74 -8.10 5.72 2.85
CA GLU A 74 -7.63 7.11 2.82
C GLU A 74 -6.11 7.26 3.07
N THR A 75 -5.40 6.17 3.40
CA THR A 75 -3.94 6.23 3.64
C THR A 75 -3.15 6.36 2.34
N TYR A 76 -3.72 5.96 1.21
CA TYR A 76 -3.10 6.03 -0.10
C TYR A 76 -3.31 7.40 -0.76
N LYS A 77 -2.53 8.41 -0.33
CA LYS A 77 -2.65 9.81 -0.77
C LYS A 77 -2.56 10.07 -2.28
N ASN A 78 -2.00 9.14 -3.05
CA ASN A 78 -1.81 9.25 -4.50
C ASN A 78 -2.84 8.44 -5.31
N LEU A 79 -3.83 7.84 -4.64
CA LEU A 79 -4.92 7.11 -5.28
C LEU A 79 -6.13 8.04 -5.44
N ASP A 80 -6.80 7.95 -6.59
CA ASP A 80 -8.02 8.72 -6.84
C ASP A 80 -9.12 8.34 -5.81
N GLU A 81 -9.76 9.36 -5.22
CA GLU A 81 -10.77 9.18 -4.15
C GLU A 81 -11.94 8.30 -4.59
N SER A 82 -12.23 8.21 -5.89
CA SER A 82 -13.28 7.33 -6.43
C SER A 82 -12.98 5.84 -6.24
N TYR A 83 -11.75 5.47 -5.89
CA TYR A 83 -11.35 4.10 -5.58
C TYR A 83 -11.46 3.76 -4.09
N ILE A 84 -11.68 4.74 -3.21
CA ILE A 84 -11.80 4.49 -1.76
C ILE A 84 -12.97 3.53 -1.49
N GLY A 85 -12.70 2.49 -0.69
CA GLY A 85 -13.65 1.41 -0.39
C GLY A 85 -13.78 0.34 -1.48
N LYS A 86 -13.04 0.44 -2.59
CA LYS A 86 -13.01 -0.58 -3.66
C LYS A 86 -11.81 -1.50 -3.50
N GLU A 87 -11.95 -2.72 -4.01
CA GLU A 87 -10.82 -3.63 -4.15
C GLU A 87 -9.90 -3.17 -5.27
N ILE A 88 -8.59 -3.18 -5.00
CA ILE A 88 -7.52 -2.85 -5.93
C ILE A 88 -6.42 -3.90 -5.84
N PHE A 89 -5.68 -4.07 -6.92
CA PHE A 89 -4.41 -4.79 -6.87
C PHE A 89 -3.29 -3.83 -6.49
N VAL A 90 -2.45 -4.26 -5.54
CA VAL A 90 -1.22 -3.59 -5.16
C VAL A 90 -0.05 -4.45 -5.62
N VAL A 91 0.82 -3.86 -6.43
CA VAL A 91 1.99 -4.51 -7.00
C VAL A 91 3.25 -3.90 -6.41
N THR A 92 4.12 -4.73 -5.84
CA THR A 92 5.35 -4.29 -5.15
C THR A 92 6.51 -5.20 -5.53
N LYS A 93 7.70 -4.63 -5.72
CA LYS A 93 8.92 -5.42 -5.96
C LYS A 93 9.24 -6.29 -4.75
N VAL A 94 9.61 -7.55 -5.01
CA VAL A 94 10.03 -8.48 -3.94
C VAL A 94 11.35 -7.97 -3.34
N ASP A 95 11.46 -8.03 -2.02
CA ASP A 95 12.65 -7.67 -1.22
C ASP A 95 13.11 -6.19 -1.27
N ALA A 96 12.22 -5.26 -1.60
CA ALA A 96 12.53 -3.84 -1.63
C ALA A 96 11.75 -3.06 -0.56
N LEU A 97 12.42 -2.74 0.55
CA LEU A 97 11.84 -1.97 1.68
C LEU A 97 11.37 -0.56 1.29
N ALA A 98 12.00 0.02 0.26
CA ALA A 98 11.71 1.34 -0.29
C ALA A 98 11.09 1.25 -1.70
N ALA A 99 10.50 0.10 -2.08
CA ALA A 99 9.89 -0.02 -3.39
C ALA A 99 8.62 0.84 -3.49
N PRO A 100 8.38 1.45 -4.66
CA PRO A 100 7.10 2.07 -4.94
C PRO A 100 5.99 1.01 -4.96
N LEU A 101 4.81 1.40 -4.48
CA LEU A 101 3.58 0.63 -4.61
C LEU A 101 2.87 1.06 -5.90
N VAL A 102 2.43 0.11 -6.69
CA VAL A 102 1.67 0.37 -7.92
C VAL A 102 0.25 -0.15 -7.76
N PHE A 103 -0.73 0.70 -8.01
CA PHE A 103 -2.14 0.38 -7.87
C PHE A 103 -2.73 0.06 -9.25
N VAL A 104 -3.46 -1.05 -9.35
CA VAL A 104 -4.10 -1.51 -10.58
C VAL A 104 -5.58 -1.79 -10.33
N ASP A 105 -6.44 -1.28 -11.22
CA ASP A 105 -7.88 -1.54 -11.18
C ASP A 105 -8.18 -2.99 -11.59
N PRO A 106 -8.89 -3.78 -10.77
CA PRO A 106 -9.16 -5.19 -11.08
C PRO A 106 -10.12 -5.39 -12.27
N ASN A 107 -10.91 -4.38 -12.63
CA ASN A 107 -11.89 -4.48 -13.71
C ASN A 107 -11.29 -4.08 -15.06
N THR A 108 -10.53 -2.98 -15.10
CA THR A 108 -9.95 -2.47 -16.35
C THR A 108 -8.53 -2.98 -16.60
N LEU A 109 -7.85 -3.48 -15.56
CA LEU A 109 -6.43 -3.86 -15.61
C LEU A 109 -5.55 -2.68 -16.05
N GLU A 110 -5.84 -1.49 -15.55
CA GLU A 110 -5.06 -0.27 -15.78
C GLU A 110 -4.34 0.19 -14.51
N VAL A 111 -3.17 0.80 -14.67
CA VAL A 111 -2.45 1.44 -13.56
C VAL A 111 -3.17 2.74 -13.19
N ILE A 112 -3.72 2.78 -11.98
CA ILE A 112 -4.54 3.89 -11.47
C ILE A 112 -3.79 4.79 -10.48
N GLY A 113 -2.59 4.40 -10.05
CA GLY A 113 -1.77 5.23 -9.19
C GLY A 113 -0.43 4.60 -8.84
N ILE A 114 0.50 5.45 -8.39
CA ILE A 114 1.81 5.03 -7.87
C ILE A 114 2.09 5.78 -6.58
N MET A 115 2.39 5.04 -5.52
CA MET A 115 2.94 5.59 -4.30
C MET A 115 4.46 5.40 -4.31
N PRO A 116 5.26 6.46 -4.26
CA PRO A 116 6.71 6.32 -4.12
C PRO A 116 7.03 5.62 -2.79
N GLY A 117 8.06 4.78 -2.78
CA GLY A 117 8.60 4.23 -1.54
C GLY A 117 9.39 5.29 -0.78
N GLU A 118 9.55 5.09 0.54
CA GLU A 118 10.31 5.96 1.44
C GLU A 118 11.80 5.59 1.51
#